data_AF-A0A7S0H8X5-F1
#
_entry.id   AF-A0A7S0H8X5-F1
#
_cell.length_a   1.000
_cell.length_b   1.000
_cell.length_c   1.000
_cell.angle_alpha   90.00
_cell.angle_beta   90.00
_cell.angle_gamma   90.00
#
_symmetry.space_group_name_H-M   'P 1'
#
loop_
_entity.id
_entity.type
_entity.pdbx_description
1 polymer ?
#
loop_
_entity_poly.entity_id
_entity_poly.type
_entity_poly.pdbx_seq_one_letter_code
_entity_poly.pdbx_strand_id
1 'polypeptide(L)'
;GGDYLAVCKGGTAFPSRAARSTPQGKPLDEKGMPDSKRALVGINDAMPGSPCPLCAPRSYVIVGAHADWSSAPVTLTLDSMDYKVVSEKYKFMARELVLADGSVEATITCEDGTVVACVVNVQTVY
;
A
#
# COMPACT_ATOMS: atom_id res chain seq x y z
N GLY A 1 -83.76 6.15 -3.79
CA GLY A 1 -82.33 6.07 -4.09
C GLY A 1 -81.62 6.50 -2.84
N GLY A 2 -80.88 5.66 -2.14
CA GLY A 2 -80.05 4.56 -2.62
C GLY A 2 -78.60 5.03 -2.55
N ASP A 3 -77.62 4.29 -2.04
CA ASP A 3 -77.61 2.93 -1.55
C ASP A 3 -76.34 2.68 -0.66
N TYR A 4 -76.40 1.56 0.08
CA TYR A 4 -75.34 0.63 0.55
C TYR A 4 -74.17 1.08 1.45
N LEU A 5 -74.30 0.70 2.74
CA LEU A 5 -73.23 0.21 3.61
C LEU A 5 -72.67 -1.13 3.06
N ALA A 6 -71.35 -1.23 2.90
CA ALA A 6 -70.67 -2.52 2.76
C ALA A 6 -69.34 -2.53 3.53
N VAL A 7 -69.31 -3.43 4.52
CA VAL A 7 -68.15 -3.83 5.32
C VAL A 7 -67.16 -4.60 4.43
N CYS A 8 -65.90 -4.18 4.38
CA CYS A 8 -64.82 -4.94 3.74
C CYS A 8 -63.88 -5.56 4.78
N LYS A 9 -63.85 -6.90 4.78
CA LYS A 9 -62.82 -7.76 5.39
C LYS A 9 -61.58 -7.82 4.48
N GLY A 10 -60.41 -7.98 5.09
CA GLY A 10 -59.15 -8.43 4.46
C GLY A 10 -58.41 -7.30 3.74
N GLY A 11 -57.10 -7.19 3.75
CA GLY A 11 -55.99 -8.03 4.20
C GLY A 11 -54.74 -7.38 3.62
N THR A 12 -53.84 -6.95 4.50
CA THR A 12 -52.41 -6.65 4.31
C THR A 12 -51.83 -6.28 2.93
N ALA A 13 -51.26 -5.07 2.92
CA ALA A 13 -49.85 -4.76 2.58
C ALA A 13 -49.45 -4.43 1.13
N PHE A 14 -49.29 -3.11 0.95
CA PHE A 14 -48.24 -2.32 0.28
C PHE A 14 -47.95 -2.39 -1.22
N PRO A 15 -47.62 -1.23 -1.83
CA PRO A 15 -47.90 -0.97 -3.24
C PRO A 15 -46.66 -0.84 -4.15
N SER A 16 -46.95 -1.01 -5.44
CA SER A 16 -46.55 -0.16 -6.57
C SER A 16 -45.09 -0.10 -7.06
N ARG A 17 -44.96 -0.74 -8.22
CA ARG A 17 -43.97 -0.61 -9.29
C ARG A 17 -43.98 0.80 -9.94
N ALA A 18 -42.82 1.46 -9.97
CA ALA A 18 -42.40 2.51 -10.91
C ALA A 18 -40.88 2.72 -10.71
N ALA A 19 -40.01 3.13 -11.63
CA ALA A 19 -39.95 3.19 -13.09
C ALA A 19 -38.46 3.40 -13.44
N ARG A 20 -37.99 2.77 -14.53
CA ARG A 20 -37.01 3.25 -15.54
C ARG A 20 -35.79 4.09 -15.09
N SER A 21 -34.57 3.57 -15.27
CA SER A 21 -33.42 4.15 -16.02
C SER A 21 -32.12 3.39 -15.73
N THR A 22 -31.44 2.94 -16.79
CA THR A 22 -30.09 2.36 -16.80
C THR A 22 -29.05 3.40 -16.32
N PRO A 23 -27.90 2.98 -15.75
CA PRO A 23 -26.82 2.59 -16.65
C PRO A 23 -26.26 1.22 -16.31
N GLN A 24 -25.83 0.57 -17.39
CA GLN A 24 -25.12 -0.69 -17.43
C GLN A 24 -23.83 -0.52 -16.60
N GLY A 25 -23.89 -0.87 -15.32
CA GLY A 25 -22.69 -1.09 -14.52
C GLY A 25 -21.98 -2.29 -15.14
N LYS A 26 -20.86 -2.03 -15.80
CA LYS A 26 -19.91 -3.05 -16.20
C LYS A 26 -19.66 -3.97 -14.99
N PRO A 27 -19.54 -5.29 -15.16
CA PRO A 27 -19.05 -6.13 -14.08
C PRO A 27 -17.71 -5.52 -13.66
N LEU A 28 -17.68 -5.01 -12.43
CA LEU A 28 -16.44 -4.60 -11.80
C LEU A 28 -15.55 -5.83 -11.86
N ASP A 29 -14.50 -5.75 -12.67
CA ASP A 29 -13.42 -6.71 -12.69
C ASP A 29 -13.09 -7.08 -11.24
N GLU A 30 -13.43 -8.31 -10.88
CA GLU A 30 -12.88 -9.02 -9.75
C GLU A 30 -11.37 -9.18 -9.99
N LYS A 31 -10.59 -8.11 -9.81
CA LYS A 31 -9.17 -8.24 -9.46
C LYS A 31 -9.07 -8.19 -7.96
N GLY A 32 -9.43 -9.33 -7.35
CA GLY A 32 -8.98 -9.66 -6.02
C GLY A 32 -7.45 -9.60 -5.96
N MET A 33 -6.95 -8.68 -5.14
CA MET A 33 -5.75 -8.81 -4.31
C MET A 33 -5.70 -7.54 -3.42
N PRO A 34 -6.40 -7.52 -2.27
CA PRO A 34 -6.05 -6.57 -1.23
C PRO A 34 -4.67 -6.98 -0.65
N ASP A 35 -3.82 -6.00 -0.36
CA ASP A 35 -2.52 -6.16 0.33
C ASP A 35 -1.31 -6.72 -0.47
N SER A 36 -1.16 -6.40 -1.76
CA SER A 36 0.18 -6.47 -2.37
C SER A 36 1.07 -5.33 -1.82
N LYS A 37 1.61 -5.52 -0.60
CA LYS A 37 2.64 -4.63 -0.04
C LYS A 37 3.74 -4.45 -1.08
N ARG A 38 4.20 -3.22 -1.27
CA ARG A 38 5.20 -2.92 -2.31
C ARG A 38 6.51 -3.61 -1.96
N ALA A 39 6.97 -4.52 -2.82
CA ALA A 39 8.24 -5.20 -2.61
C ALA A 39 9.39 -4.23 -2.93
N LEU A 40 10.23 -3.97 -1.95
CA LEU A 40 11.43 -3.16 -2.03
C LEU A 40 12.66 -4.08 -1.98
N VAL A 41 13.77 -3.59 -2.53
CA VAL A 41 15.04 -4.33 -2.54
C VAL A 41 15.99 -3.70 -1.55
N GLY A 42 16.28 -4.41 -0.47
CA GLY A 42 17.34 -4.07 0.48
C GLY A 42 18.64 -4.75 0.07
N ILE A 43 19.74 -4.03 0.13
CA ILE A 43 21.08 -4.58 -0.08
C ILE A 43 21.84 -4.42 1.23
N ASN A 44 22.26 -5.54 1.80
CA ASN A 44 23.19 -5.58 2.92
C ASN A 44 24.60 -5.81 2.37
N ASP A 45 25.43 -4.77 2.42
CA ASP A 45 26.83 -4.83 1.98
C ASP A 45 27.68 -5.42 3.12
N ALA A 46 27.70 -6.74 3.22
CA ALA A 46 28.49 -7.47 4.19
C ALA A 46 29.85 -7.82 3.57
N MET A 47 30.76 -6.84 3.56
CA MET A 47 32.10 -7.06 3.02
C MET A 47 32.79 -8.25 3.72
N PRO A 48 33.32 -9.25 3.00
CA PRO A 48 34.09 -10.34 3.57
C PRO A 48 35.46 -9.80 4.02
N GLY A 49 35.53 -9.37 5.27
CA GLY A 49 36.72 -8.80 5.88
C GLY A 49 36.32 -8.18 7.21
N SER A 50 37.17 -8.38 8.23
CA SER A 50 36.91 -8.11 9.66
C SER A 50 35.78 -7.11 9.95
N PRO A 51 34.82 -7.46 10.83
CA PRO A 51 33.78 -6.53 11.25
C PRO A 51 34.48 -5.30 11.79
N CYS A 52 34.41 -4.20 11.03
CA CYS A 52 35.02 -2.95 11.44
C CYS A 52 33.93 -2.22 12.22
N PRO A 53 33.97 -2.21 13.56
CA PRO A 53 32.92 -1.61 14.39
C PRO A 53 32.82 -0.08 14.19
N LEU A 54 33.77 0.51 13.47
CA LEU A 54 33.83 1.92 13.10
C LEU A 54 33.34 2.21 11.67
N CYS A 55 33.06 1.18 10.87
CA CYS A 55 32.49 1.39 9.54
C CYS A 55 31.00 1.69 9.69
N ALA A 56 30.58 2.86 9.20
CA ALA A 56 29.17 3.18 9.08
C ALA A 56 28.44 2.08 8.29
N PRO A 57 27.20 1.75 8.67
CA PRO A 57 26.40 0.76 7.94
C PRO A 57 26.32 1.15 6.47
N ARG A 58 26.77 0.25 5.59
CA ARG A 58 26.79 0.49 4.14
C ARG A 58 25.54 -0.04 3.44
N SER A 59 24.66 -0.70 4.17
CA SER A 59 23.41 -1.21 3.64
C SER A 59 22.52 -0.07 3.15
N TYR A 60 21.80 -0.35 2.08
CA TYR A 60 20.88 0.60 1.46
C TYR A 60 19.64 -0.12 0.96
N VAL A 61 18.51 0.59 0.97
CA VAL A 61 17.24 0.09 0.44
C VAL A 61 16.89 0.89 -0.79
N ILE A 62 16.62 0.19 -1.89
CA ILE A 62 16.07 0.75 -3.11
C ILE A 62 14.56 0.82 -2.94
N VAL A 63 14.06 2.04 -2.78
CA VAL A 63 12.65 2.35 -2.62
C VAL A 63 11.89 2.20 -3.96
N GLY A 64 12.56 2.44 -5.09
CA GLY A 64 11.99 2.27 -6.43
C GLY A 64 12.38 3.40 -7.37
N ALA A 65 11.96 3.30 -8.64
CA ALA A 65 12.26 4.32 -9.65
C ALA A 65 11.38 5.55 -9.45
N HIS A 66 11.83 6.75 -9.86
CA HIS A 66 11.02 7.96 -9.68
C HIS A 66 9.65 7.90 -10.38
N ALA A 67 9.57 7.21 -11.53
CA ALA A 67 8.34 7.04 -12.29
C ALA A 67 7.27 6.20 -11.56
N ASP A 68 7.68 5.39 -10.58
CA ASP A 68 6.80 4.52 -9.81
C ASP A 68 6.09 5.29 -8.66
N TRP A 69 6.47 6.54 -8.41
CA TRP A 69 6.00 7.31 -7.27
C TRP A 69 5.29 8.58 -7.76
N SER A 70 4.01 8.71 -7.39
CA SER A 70 3.24 9.95 -7.62
C SER A 70 3.78 11.12 -6.79
N SER A 71 4.27 10.81 -5.58
CA SER A 71 4.82 11.75 -4.61
C SER A 71 6.19 11.24 -4.16
N ALA A 72 7.15 12.13 -3.96
CA ALA A 72 8.51 11.72 -3.57
C ALA A 72 8.50 11.07 -2.17
N PRO A 73 9.04 9.85 -2.01
CA PRO A 73 9.24 9.23 -0.71
C PRO A 73 10.35 9.98 0.06
N VAL A 74 10.07 10.35 1.31
CA VAL A 74 10.96 11.17 2.14
C VAL A 74 11.54 10.37 3.30
N THR A 75 10.72 9.53 3.92
CA THR A 75 11.10 8.73 5.09
C THR A 75 10.74 7.27 4.85
N LEU A 76 11.66 6.37 5.20
CA LEU A 76 11.44 4.94 5.26
C LEU A 76 11.50 4.52 6.72
N THR A 77 10.38 4.11 7.29
CA THR A 77 10.30 3.55 8.63
C THR A 77 10.47 2.04 8.55
N LEU A 78 11.48 1.50 9.21
CA LEU A 78 11.80 0.07 9.24
C LEU A 78 12.17 -0.32 10.67
N ASP A 79 11.51 -1.34 11.22
CA ASP A 79 11.69 -1.78 12.62
C ASP A 79 11.61 -0.64 13.65
N SER A 80 10.61 0.24 13.49
CA SER A 80 10.40 1.44 14.32
C SER A 80 11.53 2.50 14.26
N MET A 81 12.46 2.39 13.31
CA MET A 81 13.47 3.40 13.02
C MET A 81 13.13 4.14 11.73
N ASP A 82 13.27 5.46 11.76
CA ASP A 82 13.05 6.32 10.60
C ASP A 82 14.36 6.60 9.87
N TYR A 83 14.40 6.22 8.60
CA TYR A 83 15.53 6.44 7.71
C TYR A 83 15.17 7.49 6.67
N LYS A 84 16.11 8.40 6.40
CA LYS A 84 15.93 9.40 5.35
C LYS A 84 16.09 8.76 3.98
N VAL A 85 15.10 8.96 3.12
CA VAL A 85 15.17 8.58 1.71
C VAL A 85 15.83 9.71 0.93
N VAL A 86 16.82 9.34 0.13
CA VAL A 86 17.57 10.23 -0.75
C VAL A 86 17.13 9.98 -2.19
N SER A 87 16.87 11.06 -2.92
CA SER A 87 16.63 11.00 -4.36
C SER A 87 17.97 10.87 -5.09
N GLU A 88 18.19 9.70 -5.68
CA GLU A 88 19.31 9.41 -6.57
C GLU A 88 18.91 9.65 -8.03
N LYS A 89 19.85 9.52 -8.98
CA LYS A 89 19.66 9.96 -10.36
C LYS A 89 18.41 9.41 -11.08
N TYR A 90 17.97 8.21 -10.72
CA TYR A 90 16.81 7.53 -11.34
C TYR A 90 15.90 6.82 -10.34
N LYS A 91 16.29 6.78 -9.07
CA LYS A 91 15.64 5.94 -8.04
C LYS A 91 15.72 6.61 -6.69
N PHE A 92 14.77 6.31 -5.83
CA PHE A 92 14.80 6.69 -4.43
C PHE A 92 15.53 5.60 -3.63
N MET A 93 16.39 6.02 -2.72
CA MET A 93 17.23 5.13 -1.92
C MET A 93 17.34 5.62 -0.49
N ALA A 94 17.12 4.74 0.47
CA ALA A 94 17.56 4.98 1.85
C ALA A 94 18.97 4.41 2.00
N ARG A 95 19.87 5.15 2.68
CA ARG A 95 21.25 4.73 2.99
C ARG A 95 21.45 4.65 4.49
N GLU A 96 22.58 4.08 4.90
CA GLU A 96 22.98 3.98 6.30
C GLU A 96 22.01 3.11 7.13
N LEU A 97 21.43 2.10 6.49
CA LEU A 97 20.52 1.17 7.17
C LEU A 97 21.30 0.02 7.77
N VAL A 98 20.87 -0.40 8.95
CA VAL A 98 21.29 -1.67 9.54
C VAL A 98 20.25 -2.70 9.11
N LEU A 99 20.57 -3.48 8.07
CA LEU A 99 19.67 -4.49 7.53
C LEU A 99 20.21 -5.87 7.91
N ALA A 100 19.33 -6.73 8.42
CA ALA A 100 19.60 -8.16 8.55
C ALA A 100 19.09 -8.90 7.31
N ASP A 101 19.68 -10.05 7.00
CA ASP A 101 19.19 -10.93 5.94
C ASP A 101 17.74 -11.33 6.17
N GLY A 102 16.95 -11.33 5.09
CA GLY A 102 15.55 -11.77 5.10
C GLY A 102 14.58 -10.73 4.57
N SER A 103 13.32 -10.86 4.96
CA SER A 103 12.24 -9.96 4.57
C SER A 103 11.77 -9.19 5.80
N VAL A 104 11.75 -7.87 5.73
CA VAL A 104 11.30 -7.01 6.81
C VAL A 104 10.19 -6.08 6.34
N GLU A 105 9.20 -5.86 7.18
CA GLU A 105 8.13 -4.91 6.89
C GLU A 105 8.66 -3.49 7.08
N ALA A 106 8.34 -2.63 6.12
CA ALA A 106 8.74 -1.24 6.15
C ALA A 106 7.57 -0.37 5.70
N THR A 107 7.64 0.90 6.04
CA THR A 107 6.61 1.87 5.71
C THR A 107 7.28 3.08 5.11
N ILE A 108 6.79 3.54 3.98
CA ILE A 108 7.30 4.74 3.32
C ILE A 108 6.33 5.88 3.55
N THR A 109 6.86 6.99 4.06
CA THR A 109 6.16 8.25 4.16
C THR A 109 6.61 9.15 3.02
N CYS A 110 5.66 9.54 2.18
CA CYS A 110 5.86 10.45 1.08
C CYS A 110 5.70 11.91 1.52
N GLU A 111 6.18 12.85 0.70
CA GLU A 111 6.15 14.30 1.00
C GLU A 111 4.73 14.85 1.18
N ASP A 112 3.74 14.24 0.52
CA ASP A 112 2.32 14.56 0.64
C ASP A 112 1.68 14.02 1.93
N GLY A 113 2.44 13.29 2.76
CA GLY A 113 1.96 12.61 3.96
C GLY A 113 1.34 11.24 3.66
N THR A 114 1.38 10.77 2.42
CA THR A 114 0.91 9.42 2.07
C THR A 114 1.85 8.38 2.66
N VAL A 115 1.25 7.39 3.33
CA VAL A 115 1.97 6.29 3.97
C VAL A 115 1.73 5.01 3.17
N VAL A 116 2.80 4.39 2.68
CA VAL A 116 2.76 3.19 1.85
C VAL A 116 3.43 2.04 2.60
N ALA A 117 2.65 0.97 2.86
CA ALA A 117 3.19 -0.25 3.45
C ALA A 117 3.99 -1.06 2.39
N CYS A 118 5.19 -1.46 2.78
CA CYS A 118 6.18 -2.08 1.93
C CYS A 118 6.81 -3.30 2.61
N VAL A 119 7.37 -4.20 1.82
CA VAL A 119 8.19 -5.32 2.31
C VAL A 119 9.56 -5.18 1.69
N VAL A 120 10.58 -4.98 2.50
CA VAL A 120 11.98 -4.92 2.06
C VAL A 120 12.54 -6.32 2.08
N ASN A 121 12.87 -6.84 0.91
CA ASN A 121 13.62 -8.08 0.77
C ASN A 121 15.11 -7.73 0.75
N VAL A 122 15.80 -8.07 1.83
CA VAL A 122 17.22 -7.81 2.01
C VAL A 122 18.02 -8.96 1.41
N GLN A 123 18.95 -8.62 0.53
CA GLN A 123 19.96 -9.54 0.01
C GLN A 123 21.33 -9.13 0.52
N THR A 124 22.04 -10.05 1.15
CA THR A 124 23.46 -9.84 1.45
C THR A 124 24.31 -10.05 0.22
N VAL A 125 25.16 -9.06 -0.06
CA VAL A 125 26.21 -9.11 -1.07
C VAL A 125 27.57 -9.13 -0.36
N TYR A 126 28.49 -9.95 -0.88
CA TYR A 126 29.87 -10.14 -0.41
C TYR A 126 30.85 -9.69 -1.49
#